data_AF-A0A956JKB3-F1
#
_entry.id   AF-A0A956JKB3-F1
#
_cell.length_a   1.000
_cell.length_b   1.000
_cell.length_c   1.000
_cell.angle_alpha   90.00
_cell.angle_beta   90.00
_cell.angle_gamma   90.00
#
_symmetry.space_group_name_H-M   'P 1'
#
loop_
_entity.id
_entity.type
_entity.pdbx_description
1 polymer ?
#
loop_
_entity_poly.entity_id
_entity_poly.type
_entity_poly.pdbx_seq_one_letter_code
_entity_poly.pdbx_strand_id
1 'polypeptide(L)'
;MPVPADDQLAQLSLRHLEEVVAIDSQSDESSATIPTTEGQKILADRVAAFHRALGATVERDGAANVIASYPGRGRGVDRAPIAFMVHLDTARGTAAVPELQLCRGWEGDPVPFPKNPGIRVDLATYPAMNAFAGHDLVHGPGDRPFGLDDKLGLAHCMTAAALLAESPELDRPPLLFIGRPDEEVGRDEAVVELAATLAERGVRWGYTVDGILPYEINVENFNAAMAGVTFPAREARVLVAAPRPWIARIGGVNTHGATAAAEGHRPATRLAAEWQAALDPAEVAIARFTSDALRDCDAEVRLWIAEGAEERVRAALAAVMEPHLSRGASYSLEPGEVRSADGSAEDMLRWVHHFLASDPGFTIAAEDSAGRDGYSQPFRARPLPEGGVRLDVRLRDFDPDRLNRRIAHVEGLAGERPVEVKRQYVNMGPQLAEHPGLAEAAARAGAAAGVATVVQPIRGGTGVDPFLARGIPIANLGTGYFAPESEKELTSLEMMAGHARWLLALIADLAEHGPKADASAS
;
A
#
# COMPACT_ATOMS: atom_id res chain seq x y z
N MET A 1 21.76 -28.44 -2.99
CA MET A 1 20.78 -29.04 -3.92
C MET A 1 20.73 -28.16 -5.16
N PRO A 2 20.54 -28.65 -6.40
CA PRO A 2 20.30 -27.73 -7.49
C PRO A 2 18.88 -27.19 -7.27
N VAL A 3 18.81 -26.00 -6.67
CA VAL A 3 17.65 -25.13 -6.80
C VAL A 3 17.21 -25.18 -8.27
N PRO A 4 15.91 -25.34 -8.58
CA PRO A 4 15.45 -25.36 -9.96
C PRO A 4 16.03 -24.18 -10.75
N ALA A 5 16.23 -24.37 -12.05
CA ALA A 5 16.72 -23.28 -12.89
C ALA A 5 15.78 -22.06 -12.78
N ASP A 6 16.32 -20.85 -12.95
CA ASP A 6 15.58 -19.59 -12.80
C ASP A 6 14.26 -19.59 -13.57
N ASP A 7 14.26 -20.09 -14.81
CA ASP A 7 13.06 -20.21 -15.63
C ASP A 7 12.00 -21.10 -14.97
N GLN A 8 12.39 -22.21 -14.35
CA GLN A 8 11.44 -23.11 -13.67
C GLN A 8 10.86 -22.47 -12.42
N LEU A 9 11.69 -21.75 -11.64
CA LEU A 9 11.23 -21.00 -10.48
C LEU A 9 10.27 -19.89 -10.88
N ALA A 10 10.66 -19.09 -11.88
CA ALA A 10 9.85 -18.01 -12.42
C ALA A 10 8.47 -18.50 -12.87
N GLN A 11 8.42 -19.59 -13.63
CA GLN A 11 7.14 -20.15 -14.10
C GLN A 11 6.31 -20.74 -12.96
N LEU A 12 6.94 -21.35 -11.95
CA LEU A 12 6.22 -21.82 -10.78
C LEU A 12 5.60 -20.66 -9.99
N SER A 13 6.38 -19.62 -9.72
CA SER A 13 5.91 -18.43 -9.02
C SER A 13 4.85 -17.67 -9.81
N LEU A 14 4.98 -17.55 -11.13
CA LEU A 14 3.97 -16.92 -11.98
C LEU A 14 2.62 -17.64 -11.86
N ARG A 15 2.60 -18.97 -11.93
CA ARG A 15 1.35 -19.73 -11.76
C ARG A 15 0.71 -19.50 -10.40
N HIS A 16 1.50 -19.42 -9.33
CA HIS A 16 0.97 -19.12 -8.00
C HIS A 16 0.42 -17.70 -7.92
N LEU A 17 1.10 -16.72 -8.53
CA LEU A 17 0.62 -15.35 -8.60
C LEU A 17 -0.70 -15.25 -9.38
N GLU A 18 -0.76 -15.82 -10.60
CA GLU A 18 -1.96 -15.85 -11.43
C GLU A 18 -3.17 -16.45 -10.70
N GLU A 19 -2.94 -17.50 -9.91
CA GLU A 19 -3.98 -18.15 -9.12
C GLU A 19 -4.61 -17.22 -8.08
N VAL A 20 -3.81 -16.40 -7.39
CA VAL A 20 -4.29 -15.55 -6.29
C VAL A 20 -4.78 -14.19 -6.77
N VAL A 21 -4.18 -13.61 -7.82
CA VAL A 21 -4.64 -12.33 -8.41
C VAL A 21 -5.96 -12.48 -9.16
N ALA A 22 -6.33 -13.70 -9.57
CA ALA A 22 -7.63 -14.00 -10.15
C ALA A 22 -8.80 -13.98 -9.13
N ILE A 23 -8.53 -13.86 -7.84
CA ILE A 23 -9.54 -13.82 -6.77
C ILE A 23 -9.68 -12.38 -6.27
N ASP A 24 -10.89 -11.82 -6.28
CA ASP A 24 -11.13 -10.51 -5.65
C ASP A 24 -11.01 -10.65 -4.12
N SER A 25 -10.25 -9.76 -3.51
CA SER A 25 -10.04 -9.74 -2.06
C SER A 25 -9.91 -8.33 -1.50
N GLN A 26 -10.40 -7.29 -2.20
CA GLN A 26 -10.29 -5.91 -1.71
C GLN A 26 -10.90 -5.76 -0.31
N SER A 27 -10.30 -4.93 0.54
CA SER A 27 -10.84 -4.60 1.86
C SER A 27 -11.92 -3.50 1.79
N ASP A 28 -12.69 -3.36 2.86
CA ASP A 28 -13.72 -2.31 2.99
C ASP A 28 -13.69 -1.67 4.38
N GLU A 29 -13.10 -0.46 4.47
CA GLU A 29 -13.01 0.34 5.69
C GLU A 29 -14.39 0.67 6.33
N SER A 30 -15.48 0.61 5.56
CA SER A 30 -16.83 0.88 6.04
C SER A 30 -17.51 -0.34 6.67
N SER A 31 -16.94 -1.53 6.46
CA SER A 31 -17.49 -2.78 6.95
C SER A 31 -17.31 -2.93 8.46
N ALA A 32 -18.34 -3.44 9.12
CA ALA A 32 -18.34 -3.75 10.56
C ALA A 32 -17.89 -5.19 10.87
N THR A 33 -17.57 -6.00 9.87
CA THR A 33 -17.17 -7.41 10.05
C THR A 33 -15.67 -7.61 9.86
N ILE A 34 -15.15 -8.71 10.40
CA ILE A 34 -13.79 -9.20 10.13
C ILE A 34 -13.91 -10.62 9.57
N PRO A 35 -13.37 -10.91 8.37
CA PRO A 35 -12.82 -9.97 7.40
C PRO A 35 -13.85 -8.95 6.92
N THR A 36 -13.40 -7.82 6.38
CA THR A 36 -14.29 -6.76 5.85
C THR A 36 -15.07 -7.22 4.63
N THR A 37 -14.53 -8.12 3.82
CA THR A 37 -15.15 -8.61 2.58
C THR A 37 -15.12 -10.14 2.46
N GLU A 38 -16.06 -10.68 1.68
CA GLU A 38 -16.15 -12.14 1.46
C GLU A 38 -15.00 -12.68 0.60
N GLY A 39 -14.47 -11.85 -0.31
CA GLY A 39 -13.35 -12.19 -1.18
C GLY A 39 -12.11 -12.66 -0.41
N GLN A 40 -11.81 -12.01 0.72
CA GLN A 40 -10.72 -12.42 1.62
C GLN A 40 -10.93 -13.83 2.18
N LYS A 41 -12.17 -14.22 2.51
CA LYS A 41 -12.45 -15.58 3.01
C LYS A 41 -12.29 -16.62 1.91
N ILE A 42 -12.67 -16.29 0.68
CA ILE A 42 -12.48 -17.16 -0.49
C ILE A 42 -10.99 -17.37 -0.75
N LEU A 43 -10.18 -16.30 -0.73
CA LEU A 43 -8.73 -16.42 -0.89
C LEU A 43 -8.12 -17.23 0.25
N ALA A 44 -8.52 -16.98 1.50
CA ALA A 44 -8.09 -17.76 2.66
C ALA A 44 -8.39 -19.27 2.50
N ASP A 45 -9.59 -19.63 2.00
CA ASP A 45 -9.93 -21.03 1.73
C ASP A 45 -9.05 -21.64 0.63
N ARG A 46 -8.72 -20.86 -0.40
CA ARG A 46 -7.83 -21.31 -1.47
C ARG A 46 -6.42 -21.57 -0.94
N VAL A 47 -5.86 -20.64 -0.17
CA VAL A 47 -4.54 -20.76 0.48
C VAL A 47 -4.51 -21.94 1.45
N ALA A 48 -5.58 -22.11 2.24
CA ALA A 48 -5.69 -23.24 3.15
C ALA A 48 -5.73 -24.59 2.41
N ALA A 49 -6.48 -24.68 1.31
CA ALA A 49 -6.52 -25.88 0.46
C ALA A 49 -5.17 -26.19 -0.17
N PHE A 50 -4.46 -25.16 -0.66
CA PHE A 50 -3.11 -25.29 -1.22
C PHE A 50 -2.13 -25.91 -0.21
N HIS A 51 -2.02 -25.33 0.99
CA HIS A 51 -1.10 -25.86 2.00
C HIS A 51 -1.49 -27.25 2.51
N ARG A 52 -2.78 -27.57 2.64
CA ARG A 52 -3.23 -28.92 2.99
C ARG A 52 -2.81 -29.96 1.94
N ALA A 53 -2.89 -29.61 0.65
CA ALA A 53 -2.45 -30.50 -0.43
C ALA A 53 -0.95 -30.80 -0.36
N LEU A 54 -0.15 -29.86 0.18
CA LEU A 54 1.28 -30.04 0.44
C LEU A 54 1.59 -30.76 1.78
N GLY A 55 0.56 -31.19 2.53
CA GLY A 55 0.70 -31.93 3.78
C GLY A 55 0.81 -31.08 5.05
N ALA A 56 0.51 -29.77 4.99
CA ALA A 56 0.45 -28.93 6.18
C ALA A 56 -0.73 -29.27 7.09
N THR A 57 -0.56 -29.07 8.40
CA THR A 57 -1.72 -28.93 9.30
C THR A 57 -2.22 -27.49 9.21
N VAL A 58 -3.47 -27.30 8.78
CA VAL A 58 -4.01 -25.96 8.51
C VAL A 58 -5.21 -25.66 9.39
N GLU A 59 -5.10 -24.58 10.13
CA GLU A 59 -6.13 -24.03 11.02
C GLU A 59 -6.67 -22.71 10.45
N ARG A 60 -7.92 -22.39 10.80
CA ARG A 60 -8.54 -21.09 10.54
C ARG A 60 -9.23 -20.60 11.81
N ASP A 61 -9.00 -19.34 12.16
CA ASP A 61 -9.65 -18.72 13.32
C ASP A 61 -10.93 -17.96 12.94
N GLY A 62 -11.56 -17.32 13.93
CA GLY A 62 -12.80 -16.56 13.75
C GLY A 62 -12.66 -15.30 12.91
N ALA A 63 -11.45 -14.73 12.82
CA ALA A 63 -11.13 -13.62 11.94
C ALA A 63 -10.74 -14.10 10.53
N ALA A 64 -10.78 -15.40 10.28
CA ALA A 64 -10.42 -16.05 9.02
C ALA A 64 -8.93 -16.04 8.68
N ASN A 65 -8.04 -15.76 9.65
CA ASN A 65 -6.60 -16.00 9.50
C ASN A 65 -6.36 -17.48 9.16
N VAL A 66 -5.42 -17.74 8.26
CA VAL A 66 -4.99 -19.10 7.90
C VAL A 66 -3.65 -19.34 8.54
N ILE A 67 -3.50 -20.43 9.31
CA ILE A 67 -2.21 -20.85 9.86
C ILE A 67 -1.86 -22.23 9.30
N ALA A 68 -0.92 -22.27 8.34
CA ALA A 68 -0.40 -23.50 7.76
C ALA A 68 0.91 -23.92 8.44
N SER A 69 0.84 -24.98 9.25
CA SER A 69 1.94 -25.48 10.07
C SER A 69 2.66 -26.65 9.42
N TYR A 70 3.99 -26.56 9.35
CA TYR A 70 4.88 -27.62 8.87
C TYR A 70 5.89 -28.00 9.97
N PRO A 71 6.08 -29.29 10.30
CA PRO A 71 6.97 -29.73 11.38
C PRO A 71 8.44 -29.48 11.02
N GLY A 72 9.32 -29.18 11.97
CA GLY A 72 10.75 -29.01 11.68
C GLY A 72 11.39 -30.24 11.03
N ARG A 73 12.50 -30.03 10.31
CA ARG A 73 13.25 -31.09 9.62
C ARG A 73 14.75 -30.94 9.79
N GLY A 74 15.43 -32.06 10.01
CA GLY A 74 16.87 -32.18 10.16
C GLY A 74 17.44 -31.23 11.20
N ARG A 75 18.38 -30.36 10.84
CA ARG A 75 19.02 -29.42 11.81
C ARG A 75 18.05 -28.43 12.45
N GLY A 76 16.89 -28.22 11.83
CA GLY A 76 15.88 -27.29 12.32
C GLY A 76 14.88 -27.88 13.32
N VAL A 77 14.87 -29.19 13.60
CA VAL A 77 13.84 -29.83 14.45
C VAL A 77 13.74 -29.18 15.83
N ASP A 78 14.87 -28.82 16.44
CA ASP A 78 14.93 -28.24 17.80
C ASP A 78 14.86 -26.70 17.81
N ARG A 79 14.55 -26.07 16.68
CA ARG A 79 14.38 -24.62 16.57
C ARG A 79 12.97 -24.20 16.97
N ALA A 80 12.84 -22.98 17.46
CA ALA A 80 11.54 -22.37 17.67
C ALA A 80 10.81 -22.19 16.32
N PRO A 81 9.47 -22.27 16.28
CA PRO A 81 8.73 -22.04 15.05
C PRO A 81 8.96 -20.63 14.50
N ILE A 82 9.09 -20.54 13.17
CA ILE A 82 9.21 -19.27 12.43
C ILE A 82 7.90 -18.98 11.71
N ALA A 83 7.40 -17.75 11.87
CA ALA A 83 6.22 -17.27 11.17
C ALA A 83 6.60 -16.47 9.91
N PHE A 84 6.03 -16.83 8.77
CA PHE A 84 6.00 -16.02 7.56
C PHE A 84 4.56 -15.57 7.33
N MET A 85 4.34 -14.26 7.30
CA MET A 85 3.02 -13.64 7.22
C MET A 85 2.88 -12.84 5.94
N VAL A 86 1.71 -12.95 5.34
CA VAL A 86 1.27 -12.17 4.18
C VAL A 86 -0.16 -11.73 4.44
N HIS A 87 -0.58 -10.61 3.86
CA HIS A 87 -1.98 -10.22 3.93
C HIS A 87 -2.78 -10.75 2.73
N LEU A 88 -4.08 -10.95 2.96
CA LEU A 88 -4.99 -11.57 2.00
C LEU A 88 -5.84 -10.52 1.29
N ASP A 89 -6.03 -9.36 1.91
CA ASP A 89 -6.71 -8.27 1.27
C ASP A 89 -5.86 -7.59 0.21
N THR A 90 -6.49 -6.64 -0.46
CA THR A 90 -5.84 -5.71 -1.38
C THR A 90 -6.46 -4.35 -1.13
N ALA A 91 -5.72 -3.28 -1.44
CA ALA A 91 -6.25 -1.93 -1.33
C ALA A 91 -7.58 -1.76 -2.07
N ARG A 92 -8.43 -0.90 -1.53
CA ARG A 92 -9.74 -0.60 -2.11
C ARG A 92 -9.60 -0.10 -3.56
N GLY A 93 -10.46 -0.58 -4.45
CA GLY A 93 -10.40 -0.23 -5.89
C GLY A 93 -9.52 -1.16 -6.73
N THR A 94 -8.82 -2.10 -6.10
CA THR A 94 -8.16 -3.23 -6.76
C THR A 94 -9.17 -4.11 -7.49
N ALA A 95 -8.77 -4.68 -8.63
CA ALA A 95 -9.58 -5.62 -9.38
C ALA A 95 -8.85 -6.95 -9.59
N ALA A 96 -9.60 -8.06 -9.47
CA ALA A 96 -9.09 -9.37 -9.84
C ALA A 96 -8.74 -9.42 -11.33
N VAL A 97 -7.60 -10.04 -11.65
CA VAL A 97 -7.10 -10.19 -13.02
C VAL A 97 -6.94 -11.67 -13.33
N PRO A 98 -7.73 -12.24 -14.26
CA PRO A 98 -7.67 -13.66 -14.56
C PRO A 98 -6.43 -14.07 -15.39
N GLU A 99 -5.79 -13.12 -16.07
CA GLU A 99 -4.62 -13.37 -16.91
C GLU A 99 -3.69 -12.15 -16.89
N LEU A 100 -2.44 -12.37 -16.51
CA LEU A 100 -1.40 -11.35 -16.46
C LEU A 100 -0.78 -11.14 -17.85
N GLN A 101 -0.19 -9.96 -18.06
CA GLN A 101 0.51 -9.61 -19.29
C GLN A 101 2.02 -9.81 -19.12
N LEU A 102 2.70 -10.18 -20.20
CA LEU A 102 4.16 -10.33 -20.24
C LEU A 102 4.80 -9.37 -21.24
N CYS A 103 5.79 -8.61 -20.78
CA CYS A 103 6.65 -7.78 -21.62
C CYS A 103 8.08 -8.34 -21.54
N ARG A 104 8.51 -9.05 -22.58
CA ARG A 104 9.78 -9.79 -22.57
C ARG A 104 10.98 -8.90 -22.87
N GLY A 105 12.09 -9.13 -22.18
CA GLY A 105 13.37 -8.46 -22.40
C GLY A 105 13.24 -6.93 -22.39
N TRP A 106 12.65 -6.39 -21.32
CA TRP A 106 12.34 -4.98 -21.24
C TRP A 106 13.60 -4.13 -20.99
N GLU A 107 13.94 -3.24 -21.93
CA GLU A 107 15.18 -2.44 -21.89
C GLU A 107 14.96 -0.97 -21.50
N GLY A 108 13.75 -0.60 -21.08
CA GLY A 108 13.45 0.74 -20.59
C GLY A 108 12.38 1.53 -21.34
N ASP A 109 11.84 0.97 -22.43
CA ASP A 109 10.77 1.56 -23.23
C ASP A 109 9.43 1.63 -22.48
N PRO A 110 8.43 2.41 -22.93
CA PRO A 110 7.11 2.43 -22.29
C PRO A 110 6.46 1.04 -22.20
N VAL A 111 6.10 0.62 -20.98
CA VAL A 111 5.36 -0.63 -20.73
C VAL A 111 3.99 -0.60 -21.43
N PRO A 112 3.59 -1.66 -22.17
CA PRO A 112 2.41 -1.64 -23.01
C PRO A 112 1.12 -1.99 -22.24
N PHE A 113 0.61 -1.06 -21.43
CA PHE A 113 -0.66 -1.27 -20.71
C PHE A 113 -1.88 -1.24 -21.66
N PRO A 114 -2.59 -2.38 -21.87
CA PRO A 114 -3.61 -2.49 -22.90
C PRO A 114 -4.86 -1.63 -22.68
N LYS A 115 -5.24 -1.38 -21.42
CA LYS A 115 -6.42 -0.56 -21.09
C LYS A 115 -6.09 0.90 -20.77
N ASN A 116 -4.81 1.26 -20.74
CA ASN A 116 -4.38 2.63 -20.53
C ASN A 116 -3.10 2.97 -21.29
N PRO A 117 -3.16 3.05 -22.63
CA PRO A 117 -1.99 3.35 -23.47
C PRO A 117 -1.44 4.78 -23.28
N GLY A 118 -2.13 5.62 -22.51
CA GLY A 118 -1.68 6.99 -22.20
C GLY A 118 -0.65 7.05 -21.07
N ILE A 119 -0.62 6.06 -20.18
CA ILE A 119 0.38 5.95 -19.12
C ILE A 119 1.75 5.63 -19.72
N ARG A 120 2.79 6.30 -19.21
CA ARG A 120 4.19 6.13 -19.64
C ARG A 120 5.04 5.64 -18.49
N VAL A 121 5.04 4.32 -18.26
CA VAL A 121 6.01 3.68 -17.37
C VAL A 121 7.25 3.31 -18.20
N ASP A 122 8.29 4.14 -18.12
CA ASP A 122 9.59 3.99 -18.78
C ASP A 122 10.72 4.51 -17.87
N LEU A 123 11.98 4.30 -18.24
CA LEU A 123 13.14 4.78 -17.45
C LEU A 123 13.27 6.31 -17.41
N ALA A 124 12.72 7.02 -18.40
CA ALA A 124 12.76 8.48 -18.44
C ALA A 124 11.80 9.09 -17.40
N THR A 125 10.63 8.48 -17.23
CA THR A 125 9.57 8.93 -16.33
C THR A 125 9.78 8.38 -14.91
N TYR A 126 10.21 7.13 -14.81
CA TYR A 126 10.39 6.41 -13.54
C TYR A 126 11.78 5.75 -13.47
N PRO A 127 12.82 6.47 -13.04
CA PRO A 127 14.17 5.93 -12.91
C PRO A 127 14.28 4.70 -11.99
N ALA A 128 13.35 4.54 -11.04
CA ALA A 128 13.26 3.36 -10.17
C ALA A 128 13.07 2.04 -10.96
N MET A 129 12.51 2.11 -12.17
CA MET A 129 12.33 0.96 -13.05
C MET A 129 13.66 0.35 -13.54
N ASN A 130 14.81 1.01 -13.31
CA ASN A 130 16.11 0.47 -13.68
C ASN A 130 16.40 -0.89 -13.02
N ALA A 131 15.76 -1.20 -11.88
CA ALA A 131 15.85 -2.51 -11.25
C ALA A 131 15.28 -3.66 -12.09
N PHE A 132 14.49 -3.36 -13.13
CA PHE A 132 13.84 -4.33 -14.02
C PHE A 132 14.44 -4.32 -15.44
N ALA A 133 15.52 -3.58 -15.69
CA ALA A 133 16.15 -3.54 -17.01
C ALA A 133 16.69 -4.93 -17.39
N GLY A 134 16.35 -5.39 -18.59
CA GLY A 134 16.69 -6.71 -19.11
C GLY A 134 15.77 -7.84 -18.63
N HIS A 135 14.73 -7.55 -17.84
CA HIS A 135 13.82 -8.55 -17.27
C HIS A 135 12.60 -8.81 -18.15
N ASP A 136 11.94 -9.95 -17.92
CA ASP A 136 10.60 -10.23 -18.43
C ASP A 136 9.55 -9.69 -17.43
N LEU A 137 8.96 -8.53 -17.73
CA LEU A 137 7.98 -7.89 -16.86
C LEU A 137 6.65 -8.64 -16.84
N VAL A 138 6.03 -8.68 -15.67
CA VAL A 138 4.69 -9.21 -15.41
C VAL A 138 3.82 -8.06 -14.92
N HIS A 139 2.73 -7.76 -15.62
CA HIS A 139 1.90 -6.60 -15.28
C HIS A 139 0.40 -6.83 -15.52
N GLY A 140 -0.43 -5.99 -14.92
CA GLY A 140 -1.86 -5.94 -15.14
C GLY A 140 -2.26 -5.16 -16.40
N PRO A 141 -3.56 -4.98 -16.65
CA PRO A 141 -4.07 -4.31 -17.85
C PRO A 141 -3.92 -2.77 -17.85
N GLY A 142 -3.65 -2.14 -16.69
CA GLY A 142 -3.41 -0.70 -16.58
C GLY A 142 -4.63 0.20 -16.32
N ASP A 143 -5.81 -0.36 -16.03
CA ASP A 143 -6.99 0.42 -15.64
C ASP A 143 -7.15 0.56 -14.12
N ARG A 144 -6.65 -0.39 -13.33
CA ARG A 144 -6.72 -0.45 -11.85
C ARG A 144 -5.54 -1.25 -11.28
N PRO A 145 -5.24 -1.12 -9.98
CA PRO A 145 -4.36 -2.07 -9.29
C PRO A 145 -4.91 -3.49 -9.40
N PHE A 146 -4.03 -4.50 -9.32
CA PHE A 146 -4.44 -5.91 -9.36
C PHE A 146 -3.96 -6.71 -8.15
N GLY A 147 -3.27 -6.04 -7.21
CA GLY A 147 -3.05 -6.53 -5.86
C GLY A 147 -1.73 -7.26 -5.72
N LEU A 148 -0.64 -6.75 -6.34
CA LEU A 148 0.69 -7.27 -6.03
C LEU A 148 1.03 -7.11 -4.54
N ASP A 149 0.57 -6.03 -3.93
CA ASP A 149 0.50 -5.84 -2.48
C ASP A 149 -0.77 -6.54 -1.93
N ASP A 150 -0.70 -7.67 -1.22
CA ASP A 150 0.48 -8.52 -0.94
C ASP A 150 0.36 -9.92 -1.57
N LYS A 151 -0.36 -10.03 -2.69
CA LYS A 151 -0.47 -11.32 -3.39
C LYS A 151 0.85 -11.79 -3.98
N LEU A 152 1.81 -10.88 -4.20
CA LEU A 152 3.16 -11.26 -4.61
C LEU A 152 3.92 -11.93 -3.47
N GLY A 153 3.87 -11.39 -2.24
CA GLY A 153 4.40 -12.04 -1.05
C GLY A 153 3.75 -13.39 -0.78
N LEU A 154 2.43 -13.48 -0.95
CA LEU A 154 1.69 -14.74 -0.87
C LEU A 154 2.18 -15.76 -1.91
N ALA A 155 2.36 -15.34 -3.16
CA ALA A 155 2.90 -16.20 -4.22
C ALA A 155 4.33 -16.68 -3.91
N HIS A 156 5.18 -15.83 -3.32
CA HIS A 156 6.53 -16.22 -2.87
C HIS A 156 6.47 -17.28 -1.77
N CYS A 157 5.59 -17.09 -0.79
CA CYS A 157 5.37 -18.06 0.30
C CYS A 157 4.82 -19.39 -0.22
N MET A 158 3.85 -19.36 -1.13
CA MET A 158 3.30 -20.55 -1.78
C MET A 158 4.37 -21.29 -2.58
N THR A 159 5.19 -20.56 -3.34
CA THR A 159 6.33 -21.13 -4.09
C THR A 159 7.32 -21.81 -3.16
N ALA A 160 7.73 -21.13 -2.08
CA ALA A 160 8.68 -21.69 -1.10
C ALA A 160 8.12 -22.96 -0.44
N ALA A 161 6.84 -22.97 -0.07
CA ALA A 161 6.18 -24.14 0.51
C ALA A 161 6.13 -25.33 -0.46
N ALA A 162 5.81 -25.10 -1.73
CA ALA A 162 5.81 -26.14 -2.76
C ALA A 162 7.21 -26.74 -2.96
N LEU A 163 8.24 -25.88 -3.09
CA LEU A 163 9.62 -26.32 -3.25
C LEU A 163 10.11 -27.13 -2.05
N LEU A 164 9.78 -26.72 -0.81
CA LEU A 164 10.13 -27.47 0.41
C LEU A 164 9.41 -28.81 0.53
N ALA A 165 8.18 -28.90 0.02
CA ALA A 165 7.42 -30.16 -0.01
C ALA A 165 8.04 -31.17 -0.98
N GLU A 166 8.50 -30.71 -2.14
CA GLU A 166 9.21 -31.53 -3.13
C GLU A 166 10.66 -31.86 -2.75
N SER A 167 11.18 -31.19 -1.71
CA SER A 167 12.58 -31.26 -1.27
C SER A 167 12.71 -31.81 0.15
N PRO A 168 12.47 -33.11 0.39
CA PRO A 168 12.50 -33.73 1.70
C PRO A 168 13.86 -33.67 2.42
N GLU A 169 14.95 -33.36 1.72
CA GLU A 169 16.31 -33.26 2.24
C GLU A 169 16.65 -31.88 2.82
N LEU A 170 15.86 -30.85 2.53
CA LEU A 170 16.15 -29.50 3.03
C LEU A 170 15.82 -29.40 4.52
N ASP A 171 16.82 -29.00 5.29
CA ASP A 171 16.70 -28.61 6.69
C ASP A 171 15.79 -27.39 6.79
N ARG A 172 14.89 -27.40 7.78
CA ARG A 172 14.01 -26.26 8.08
C ARG A 172 13.56 -26.28 9.54
N PRO A 173 13.38 -25.13 10.18
CA PRO A 173 12.70 -25.07 11.47
C PRO A 173 11.22 -25.49 11.30
N PRO A 174 10.46 -25.67 12.39
CA PRO A 174 9.00 -25.62 12.29
C PRO A 174 8.59 -24.31 11.61
N LEU A 175 7.72 -24.39 10.60
CA LEU A 175 7.30 -23.23 9.80
C LEU A 175 5.80 -23.01 9.96
N LEU A 176 5.43 -21.74 10.07
CA LEU A 176 4.06 -21.27 10.01
C LEU A 176 3.94 -20.30 8.83
N PHE A 177 3.25 -20.71 7.76
CA PHE A 177 2.83 -19.78 6.70
C PHE A 177 1.45 -19.25 7.04
N ILE A 178 1.30 -17.94 7.09
CA ILE A 178 0.13 -17.27 7.65
C ILE A 178 -0.43 -16.28 6.65
N GLY A 179 -1.72 -16.42 6.33
CA GLY A 179 -2.48 -15.42 5.59
C GLY A 179 -3.43 -14.68 6.53
N ARG A 180 -3.29 -13.35 6.62
CA ARG A 180 -4.09 -12.50 7.52
C ARG A 180 -5.00 -11.54 6.75
N PRO A 181 -6.22 -11.25 7.22
CA PRO A 181 -7.12 -10.30 6.55
C PRO A 181 -6.96 -8.86 7.07
N ASP A 182 -7.57 -7.93 6.34
CA ASP A 182 -7.80 -6.52 6.70
C ASP A 182 -6.54 -5.71 7.10
N GLU A 183 -5.41 -5.97 6.45
CA GLU A 183 -4.18 -5.18 6.63
C GLU A 183 -4.35 -3.75 6.16
N GLU A 184 -4.89 -3.58 4.94
CA GLU A 184 -4.94 -2.31 4.21
C GLU A 184 -5.81 -1.26 4.91
N VAL A 185 -6.72 -1.73 5.76
CA VAL A 185 -7.60 -0.88 6.58
C VAL A 185 -7.09 -0.70 8.01
N GLY A 186 -5.91 -1.24 8.33
CA GLY A 186 -5.23 -1.14 9.63
C GLY A 186 -6.03 -1.75 10.77
N ARG A 187 -6.67 -2.91 10.53
CA ARG A 187 -7.57 -3.54 11.50
C ARG A 187 -6.84 -4.56 12.37
N ASP A 188 -6.10 -4.06 13.35
CA ASP A 188 -5.34 -4.88 14.31
C ASP A 188 -6.20 -5.94 15.02
N GLU A 189 -7.50 -5.68 15.22
CA GLU A 189 -8.42 -6.64 15.82
C GLU A 189 -8.46 -7.99 15.07
N ALA A 190 -8.14 -7.98 13.77
CA ALA A 190 -8.06 -9.20 12.96
C ALA A 190 -6.91 -10.13 13.39
N VAL A 191 -5.86 -9.62 14.04
CA VAL A 191 -4.64 -10.40 14.34
C VAL A 191 -4.30 -10.50 15.83
N VAL A 192 -5.10 -9.93 16.73
CA VAL A 192 -4.87 -10.01 18.19
C VAL A 192 -4.85 -11.46 18.70
N GLU A 193 -5.83 -12.27 18.31
CA GLU A 193 -5.91 -13.69 18.70
C GLU A 193 -4.85 -14.53 17.99
N LEU A 194 -4.52 -14.18 16.75
CA LEU A 194 -3.40 -14.78 16.02
C LEU A 194 -2.08 -14.55 16.77
N ALA A 195 -1.79 -13.32 17.18
CA ALA A 195 -0.59 -12.99 17.95
C ALA A 195 -0.52 -13.76 19.28
N ALA A 196 -1.66 -13.93 19.97
CA ALA A 196 -1.74 -14.78 21.16
C ALA A 196 -1.37 -16.23 20.86
N THR A 197 -1.98 -16.78 19.82
CA THR A 197 -1.75 -18.16 19.37
C THR A 197 -0.29 -18.39 18.99
N LEU A 198 0.36 -17.45 18.30
CA LEU A 198 1.77 -17.56 17.94
C LEU A 198 2.68 -17.53 19.18
N ALA A 199 2.38 -16.69 20.16
CA ALA A 199 3.15 -16.62 21.40
C ALA A 199 3.08 -17.93 22.19
N GLU A 200 1.88 -18.51 22.29
CA GLU A 200 1.63 -19.81 22.95
C GLU A 200 2.32 -20.97 22.23
N ARG A 201 2.42 -20.90 20.89
CA ARG A 201 3.17 -21.88 20.08
C ARG A 201 4.69 -21.72 20.17
N GLY A 202 5.18 -20.78 20.98
CA GLY A 202 6.60 -20.56 21.15
C GLY A 202 7.27 -19.88 19.96
N VAL A 203 6.51 -19.18 19.10
CA VAL A 203 7.11 -18.35 18.05
C VAL A 203 7.97 -17.28 18.73
N ARG A 204 9.19 -17.12 18.21
CA ARG A 204 10.15 -16.12 18.72
C ARG A 204 10.48 -15.09 17.67
N TRP A 205 10.54 -15.49 16.40
CA TRP A 205 10.85 -14.64 15.26
C TRP A 205 9.82 -14.84 14.17
N GLY A 206 9.50 -13.76 13.45
CA GLY A 206 8.67 -13.81 12.26
C GLY A 206 9.12 -12.81 11.19
N TYR A 207 8.54 -12.97 10.01
CA TYR A 207 8.70 -12.07 8.89
C TYR A 207 7.34 -11.81 8.25
N THR A 208 7.01 -10.55 8.00
CA THR A 208 6.06 -10.24 6.93
C THR A 208 6.80 -10.27 5.60
N VAL A 209 6.16 -10.73 4.53
CA VAL A 209 6.71 -10.74 3.18
C VAL A 209 5.94 -9.71 2.36
N ASP A 210 5.99 -8.46 2.81
CA ASP A 210 5.04 -7.39 2.49
C ASP A 210 5.78 -6.05 2.27
N GLY A 211 7.07 -6.15 1.91
CA GLY A 211 7.88 -5.01 1.51
C GLY A 211 7.70 -4.73 0.02
N ILE A 212 8.20 -3.59 -0.44
CA ILE A 212 8.02 -3.11 -1.80
C ILE A 212 9.25 -3.47 -2.64
N LEU A 213 10.41 -2.96 -2.23
CA LEU A 213 11.62 -3.03 -3.02
C LEU A 213 12.21 -4.44 -3.02
N PRO A 214 12.82 -4.88 -4.13
CA PRO A 214 13.46 -6.19 -4.18
C PRO A 214 14.50 -6.36 -3.07
N TYR A 215 14.38 -7.46 -2.32
CA TYR A 215 15.37 -7.87 -1.31
C TYR A 215 15.60 -6.86 -0.18
N GLU A 216 14.66 -5.94 0.05
CA GLU A 216 14.73 -5.07 1.21
C GLU A 216 14.37 -5.81 2.50
N ILE A 217 14.94 -5.36 3.61
CA ILE A 217 14.65 -5.86 4.94
C ILE A 217 14.27 -4.64 5.78
N ASN A 218 12.99 -4.53 6.13
CA ASN A 218 12.53 -3.42 6.93
C ASN A 218 12.48 -3.76 8.41
N VAL A 219 13.16 -2.92 9.18
CA VAL A 219 13.25 -3.04 10.65
C VAL A 219 12.68 -1.82 11.36
N GLU A 220 12.15 -0.85 10.61
CA GLU A 220 11.50 0.35 11.10
C GLU A 220 10.37 0.70 10.14
N ASN A 221 9.31 1.32 10.66
CA ASN A 221 8.17 1.82 9.87
C ASN A 221 7.75 3.21 10.37
N PHE A 222 6.81 3.87 9.69
CA PHE A 222 6.30 5.14 10.20
C PHE A 222 5.51 4.96 11.49
N ASN A 223 5.45 6.01 12.32
CA ASN A 223 4.29 6.23 13.18
C ASN A 223 3.19 6.90 12.34
N ALA A 224 1.94 6.56 12.61
CA ALA A 224 0.81 7.05 11.82
C ALA A 224 -0.31 7.66 12.66
N ALA A 225 -0.86 8.76 12.15
CA ALA A 225 -2.13 9.32 12.60
C ALA A 225 -2.94 9.83 11.41
N MET A 226 -4.23 10.04 11.63
CA MET A 226 -5.12 10.71 10.70
C MET A 226 -5.79 11.86 11.44
N ALA A 227 -5.85 13.04 10.82
CA ALA A 227 -6.59 14.18 11.30
C ALA A 227 -7.77 14.46 10.36
N GLY A 228 -8.99 14.50 10.89
CA GLY A 228 -10.19 14.91 10.17
C GLY A 228 -10.56 16.34 10.53
N VAL A 229 -10.50 17.25 9.56
CA VAL A 229 -10.89 18.66 9.72
C VAL A 229 -12.29 18.85 9.17
N THR A 230 -13.20 19.36 9.99
CA THR A 230 -14.57 19.67 9.58
C THR A 230 -14.69 21.13 9.15
N PHE A 231 -15.14 21.35 7.92
CA PHE A 231 -15.50 22.64 7.37
C PHE A 231 -17.03 22.80 7.46
N PRO A 232 -17.54 23.62 8.40
CA PRO A 232 -18.98 23.81 8.55
C PRO A 232 -19.63 24.37 7.29
N ALA A 233 -20.90 24.08 7.11
CA ALA A 233 -21.71 24.66 6.04
C ALA A 233 -21.62 26.19 6.08
N ARG A 234 -21.49 26.80 4.90
CA ARG A 234 -21.50 28.27 4.76
C ARG A 234 -22.18 28.67 3.48
N GLU A 235 -22.64 29.93 3.40
CA GLU A 235 -23.25 30.43 2.17
C GLU A 235 -22.26 30.37 1.00
N ALA A 236 -22.70 29.74 -0.09
CA ALA A 236 -21.97 29.74 -1.35
C ALA A 236 -21.88 31.16 -1.92
N ARG A 237 -20.76 31.44 -2.58
CA ARG A 237 -20.55 32.73 -3.22
C ARG A 237 -21.43 32.88 -4.46
N VAL A 238 -22.01 34.06 -4.62
CA VAL A 238 -22.85 34.42 -5.76
C VAL A 238 -22.00 35.09 -6.84
N LEU A 239 -22.12 34.63 -8.08
CA LEU A 239 -21.45 35.22 -9.24
C LEU A 239 -22.29 36.36 -9.83
N VAL A 240 -21.62 37.40 -10.33
CA VAL A 240 -22.29 38.60 -10.88
C VAL A 240 -22.89 38.33 -12.26
N ALA A 241 -22.16 37.62 -13.13
CA ALA A 241 -22.65 37.18 -14.42
C ALA A 241 -23.54 35.93 -14.28
N ALA A 242 -24.50 35.75 -15.19
CA ALA A 242 -25.42 34.60 -15.19
C ALA A 242 -24.63 33.29 -15.23
N PRO A 243 -24.58 32.52 -14.12
CA PRO A 243 -23.70 31.36 -14.07
C PRO A 243 -24.39 30.12 -14.63
N ARG A 244 -23.60 29.24 -15.25
CA ARG A 244 -24.04 27.91 -15.68
C ARG A 244 -23.40 26.83 -14.81
N PRO A 245 -24.11 25.72 -14.55
CA PRO A 245 -23.59 24.62 -13.74
C PRO A 245 -22.66 23.70 -14.56
N TRP A 246 -21.54 23.32 -13.97
CA TRP A 246 -20.54 22.43 -14.55
C TRP A 246 -20.08 21.36 -13.56
N ILE A 247 -19.60 20.25 -14.11
CA ILE A 247 -18.97 19.16 -13.37
C ILE A 247 -17.57 18.97 -13.94
N ALA A 248 -16.58 19.02 -13.05
CA ALA A 248 -15.24 18.57 -13.35
C ALA A 248 -14.98 17.23 -12.67
N ARG A 249 -14.36 16.30 -13.40
CA ARG A 249 -13.80 15.08 -12.81
C ARG A 249 -12.29 15.19 -12.89
N ILE A 250 -11.63 14.98 -11.75
CA ILE A 250 -10.18 15.05 -11.61
C ILE A 250 -9.72 13.66 -11.18
N GLY A 251 -8.99 12.99 -12.05
CA GLY A 251 -8.25 11.78 -11.74
C GLY A 251 -6.82 12.11 -11.39
N GLY A 252 -6.40 11.75 -10.18
CA GLY A 252 -5.06 12.02 -9.67
C GLY A 252 -4.00 11.05 -10.19
N VAL A 253 -2.75 11.23 -9.75
CA VAL A 253 -1.70 10.23 -9.89
C VAL A 253 -1.77 9.31 -8.68
N ASN A 254 -2.34 8.12 -8.88
CA ASN A 254 -2.48 7.11 -7.83
C ASN A 254 -1.13 6.44 -7.54
N THR A 255 -0.77 6.36 -6.27
CA THR A 255 0.49 5.78 -5.77
C THR A 255 0.31 5.41 -4.30
N HIS A 256 1.02 4.39 -3.82
CA HIS A 256 1.16 4.17 -2.39
C HIS A 256 2.01 5.26 -1.71
N GLY A 257 1.74 5.52 -0.43
CA GLY A 257 2.39 6.57 0.35
C GLY A 257 3.91 6.38 0.51
N ALA A 258 4.39 5.14 0.43
CA ALA A 258 5.82 4.85 0.57
C ALA A 258 6.64 5.27 -0.65
N THR A 259 6.02 5.28 -1.83
CA THR A 259 6.68 5.54 -3.13
C THR A 259 6.23 6.84 -3.79
N ALA A 260 5.37 7.61 -3.11
CA ALA A 260 4.75 8.84 -3.58
C ALA A 260 5.70 9.81 -4.30
N ALA A 261 6.90 10.06 -3.75
CA ALA A 261 7.87 10.97 -4.37
C ALA A 261 8.49 10.41 -5.67
N ALA A 262 8.85 9.13 -5.69
CA ALA A 262 9.41 8.49 -6.88
C ALA A 262 8.39 8.42 -8.01
N GLU A 263 7.12 8.23 -7.65
CA GLU A 263 6.04 8.05 -8.61
C GLU A 263 5.29 9.33 -8.96
N GLY A 264 5.51 10.42 -8.22
CA GLY A 264 4.91 11.73 -8.45
C GLY A 264 3.43 11.78 -8.05
N HIS A 265 3.11 11.28 -6.86
CA HIS A 265 1.77 11.30 -6.27
C HIS A 265 1.12 12.68 -6.41
N ARG A 266 -0.15 12.68 -6.83
CA ARG A 266 -0.93 13.91 -6.98
C ARG A 266 -2.41 13.61 -6.70
N PRO A 267 -2.91 13.87 -5.49
CA PRO A 267 -4.31 13.65 -5.18
C PRO A 267 -5.18 14.79 -5.73
N ALA A 268 -6.43 14.48 -6.05
CA ALA A 268 -7.40 15.45 -6.56
C ALA A 268 -7.65 16.62 -5.60
N THR A 269 -7.48 16.44 -4.29
CA THR A 269 -7.54 17.52 -3.29
C THR A 269 -6.50 18.61 -3.59
N ARG A 270 -5.26 18.22 -3.90
CA ARG A 270 -4.17 19.14 -4.26
C ARG A 270 -4.42 19.75 -5.64
N LEU A 271 -4.71 18.94 -6.64
CA LEU A 271 -4.95 19.40 -8.02
C LEU A 271 -6.11 20.40 -8.08
N ALA A 272 -7.21 20.13 -7.37
CA ALA A 272 -8.35 21.05 -7.30
C ALA A 272 -8.03 22.33 -6.52
N ALA A 273 -7.18 22.28 -5.50
CA ALA A 273 -6.74 23.46 -4.76
C ALA A 273 -5.82 24.36 -5.60
N GLU A 274 -4.88 23.76 -6.36
CA GLU A 274 -4.04 24.46 -7.33
C GLU A 274 -4.87 25.07 -8.47
N TRP A 275 -5.84 24.30 -9.00
CA TRP A 275 -6.78 24.79 -10.00
C TRP A 275 -7.60 25.96 -9.45
N GLN A 276 -8.19 25.84 -8.27
CA GLN A 276 -8.93 26.92 -7.64
C GLN A 276 -8.09 28.19 -7.46
N ALA A 277 -6.83 28.05 -7.03
CA ALA A 277 -5.93 29.18 -6.85
C ALA A 277 -5.57 29.91 -8.16
N ALA A 278 -5.68 29.21 -9.30
CA ALA A 278 -5.44 29.77 -10.64
C ALA A 278 -6.68 30.44 -11.28
N LEU A 279 -7.86 30.32 -10.66
CA LEU A 279 -9.11 30.86 -11.19
C LEU A 279 -9.38 32.28 -10.69
N ASP A 280 -10.03 33.09 -11.54
CA ASP A 280 -10.61 34.35 -11.07
C ASP A 280 -11.85 34.04 -10.21
N PRO A 281 -11.87 34.43 -8.92
CA PRO A 281 -13.04 34.22 -8.09
C PRO A 281 -14.29 34.85 -8.73
N ALA A 282 -14.21 36.01 -9.40
CA ALA A 282 -15.39 36.62 -10.02
C ALA A 282 -16.07 35.75 -11.10
N GLU A 283 -15.38 34.75 -11.63
CA GLU A 283 -15.84 33.91 -12.74
C GLU A 283 -16.30 32.50 -12.32
N VAL A 284 -15.86 32.00 -11.16
CA VAL A 284 -16.14 30.62 -10.75
C VAL A 284 -16.54 30.56 -9.28
N ALA A 285 -17.52 29.75 -8.91
CA ALA A 285 -17.83 29.40 -7.52
C ALA A 285 -17.90 27.88 -7.36
N ILE A 286 -17.14 27.33 -6.41
CA ILE A 286 -17.11 25.88 -6.16
C ILE A 286 -18.20 25.54 -5.14
N ALA A 287 -19.17 24.74 -5.56
CA ALA A 287 -20.36 24.40 -4.77
C ALA A 287 -20.24 23.03 -4.08
N ARG A 288 -19.38 22.14 -4.59
CA ARG A 288 -19.15 20.82 -4.00
C ARG A 288 -17.81 20.25 -4.46
N PHE A 289 -17.16 19.54 -3.54
CA PHE A 289 -16.04 18.64 -3.81
C PHE A 289 -16.38 17.30 -3.18
N THR A 290 -16.11 16.19 -3.87
CA THR A 290 -16.33 14.85 -3.33
C THR A 290 -15.25 13.93 -3.87
N SER A 291 -14.36 13.44 -3.00
CA SER A 291 -13.40 12.40 -3.36
C SER A 291 -14.13 11.14 -3.80
N ASP A 292 -13.56 10.41 -4.74
CA ASP A 292 -14.06 9.09 -5.13
C ASP A 292 -13.93 8.12 -3.95
N ALA A 293 -14.87 7.19 -3.84
CA ALA A 293 -14.88 6.23 -2.75
C ALA A 293 -13.81 5.15 -2.94
N LEU A 294 -13.54 4.76 -4.19
CA LEU A 294 -12.63 3.67 -4.54
C LEU A 294 -11.22 4.17 -4.85
N ARG A 295 -11.05 5.45 -5.19
CA ARG A 295 -9.74 6.04 -5.50
C ARG A 295 -9.60 7.38 -4.78
N ASP A 296 -8.87 7.38 -3.68
CA ASP A 296 -8.71 8.59 -2.86
C ASP A 296 -8.00 9.74 -3.61
N CYS A 297 -7.23 9.42 -4.65
CA CYS A 297 -6.62 10.39 -5.54
C CYS A 297 -7.59 11.04 -6.53
N ASP A 298 -8.83 10.58 -6.66
CA ASP A 298 -9.81 11.08 -7.63
C ASP A 298 -10.92 11.89 -6.95
N ALA A 299 -11.56 12.81 -7.69
CA ALA A 299 -12.70 13.58 -7.18
C ALA A 299 -13.65 14.10 -8.28
N GLU A 300 -14.89 14.32 -7.87
CA GLU A 300 -15.86 15.15 -8.59
C GLU A 300 -15.94 16.54 -7.96
N VAL A 301 -15.82 17.59 -8.78
CA VAL A 301 -16.01 18.99 -8.39
C VAL A 301 -17.23 19.53 -9.12
N ARG A 302 -18.18 20.10 -8.38
CA ARG A 302 -19.35 20.78 -8.94
C ARG A 302 -19.21 22.28 -8.73
N LEU A 303 -19.31 23.03 -9.81
CA LEU A 303 -19.00 24.45 -9.83
C LEU A 303 -19.95 25.22 -10.74
N TRP A 304 -20.12 26.49 -10.40
CA TRP A 304 -20.77 27.49 -11.22
C TRP A 304 -19.70 28.24 -12.02
N ILE A 305 -19.90 28.39 -13.32
CA ILE A 305 -19.02 29.17 -14.20
C ILE A 305 -19.82 30.33 -14.79
N ALA A 306 -19.30 31.54 -14.70
CA ALA A 306 -19.84 32.73 -15.34
C ALA A 306 -19.89 32.54 -16.86
N GLU A 307 -21.00 32.95 -17.49
CA GLU A 307 -21.13 32.96 -18.94
C GLU A 307 -19.95 33.71 -19.61
N GLY A 308 -19.24 33.04 -20.52
CA GLY A 308 -18.08 33.58 -21.23
C GLY A 308 -16.73 33.32 -20.55
N ALA A 309 -16.69 32.61 -19.43
CA ALA A 309 -15.46 32.20 -18.73
C ALA A 309 -15.05 30.74 -18.98
N GLU A 310 -15.87 29.95 -19.67
CA GLU A 310 -15.73 28.49 -19.80
C GLU A 310 -14.34 28.07 -20.32
N GLU A 311 -13.86 28.73 -21.38
CA GLU A 311 -12.55 28.43 -21.97
C GLU A 311 -11.39 28.78 -21.05
N ARG A 312 -11.49 29.88 -20.27
CA ARG A 312 -10.45 30.25 -19.29
C ARG A 312 -10.38 29.23 -18.16
N VAL A 313 -11.55 28.82 -17.65
CA VAL A 313 -11.65 27.80 -16.60
C VAL A 313 -11.10 26.46 -17.07
N ARG A 314 -11.42 26.06 -18.31
CA ARG A 314 -10.90 24.85 -18.94
C ARG A 314 -9.38 24.90 -19.15
N ALA A 315 -8.86 26.03 -19.63
CA ALA A 315 -7.43 26.22 -19.83
C ALA A 315 -6.65 26.16 -18.51
N ALA A 316 -7.18 26.75 -17.44
CA ALA A 316 -6.58 26.66 -16.11
C ALA A 316 -6.55 25.21 -15.59
N LEU A 317 -7.63 24.44 -15.77
CA LEU A 317 -7.64 23.02 -15.41
C LEU A 317 -6.60 22.23 -16.21
N ALA A 318 -6.56 22.44 -17.53
CA ALA A 318 -5.59 21.77 -18.40
C ALA A 318 -4.14 22.05 -17.97
N ALA A 319 -3.81 23.31 -17.65
CA ALA A 319 -2.46 23.70 -17.23
C ALA A 319 -1.99 23.02 -15.93
N VAL A 320 -2.91 22.78 -14.98
CA VAL A 320 -2.60 22.05 -13.74
C VAL A 320 -2.43 20.56 -13.98
N MET A 321 -3.21 19.98 -14.91
CA MET A 321 -3.25 18.54 -15.14
C MET A 321 -2.17 18.04 -16.11
N GLU A 322 -1.81 18.83 -17.12
CA GLU A 322 -0.90 18.45 -18.21
C GLU A 322 0.44 17.84 -17.74
N PRO A 323 1.13 18.38 -16.72
CA PRO A 323 2.38 17.79 -16.22
C PRO A 323 2.24 16.37 -15.65
N HIS A 324 1.01 15.92 -15.38
CA HIS A 324 0.72 14.69 -14.66
C HIS A 324 0.05 13.61 -15.51
N LEU A 325 -0.36 13.93 -16.75
CA LEU A 325 -1.10 13.01 -17.63
C LEU A 325 -0.30 11.74 -17.94
N SER A 326 1.01 11.86 -18.19
CA SER A 326 1.87 10.70 -18.48
C SER A 326 2.01 9.74 -17.30
N ARG A 327 1.72 10.21 -16.07
CA ARG A 327 1.78 9.42 -14.83
C ARG A 327 0.42 8.80 -14.44
N GLY A 328 -0.61 8.99 -15.26
CA GLY A 328 -1.95 8.43 -15.06
C GLY A 328 -3.02 9.43 -14.64
N ALA A 329 -2.69 10.71 -14.47
CA ALA A 329 -3.70 11.72 -14.18
C ALA A 329 -4.66 11.90 -15.36
N SER A 330 -5.90 12.29 -15.06
CA SER A 330 -6.93 12.53 -16.08
C SER A 330 -7.89 13.63 -15.64
N TYR A 331 -8.59 14.26 -16.59
CA TYR A 331 -9.60 15.25 -16.24
C TYR A 331 -10.70 15.37 -17.29
N SER A 332 -11.87 15.83 -16.86
CA SER A 332 -12.93 16.31 -17.74
C SER A 332 -13.63 17.53 -17.15
N LEU A 333 -14.26 18.33 -18.01
CA LEU A 333 -15.08 19.48 -17.62
C LEU A 333 -16.25 19.61 -18.59
N GLU A 334 -17.46 19.36 -18.09
CA GLU A 334 -18.69 19.29 -18.86
C GLU A 334 -19.86 20.01 -18.17
N PRO A 335 -20.87 20.51 -18.93
CA PRO A 335 -22.08 21.05 -18.34
C PRO A 335 -22.78 19.98 -17.49
N GLY A 336 -23.34 20.36 -16.36
CA GLY A 336 -23.97 19.40 -15.44
C GLY A 336 -24.95 20.04 -14.47
N GLU A 337 -25.21 19.41 -13.33
CA GLU A 337 -26.14 19.93 -12.33
C GLU A 337 -25.42 20.30 -11.02
N VAL A 338 -25.70 21.51 -10.54
CA VAL A 338 -25.29 21.99 -9.22
C VAL A 338 -26.54 22.28 -8.40
N ARG A 339 -26.71 21.54 -7.30
CA ARG A 339 -27.86 21.66 -6.38
C ARG A 339 -27.48 22.15 -4.98
N SER A 340 -26.22 22.53 -4.80
CA SER A 340 -25.66 22.93 -3.51
C SER A 340 -25.59 24.45 -3.40
N ALA A 341 -26.00 24.98 -2.25
CA ALA A 341 -25.78 26.36 -1.83
C ALA A 341 -24.68 26.46 -0.75
N ASP A 342 -23.91 25.39 -0.54
CA ASP A 342 -22.85 25.31 0.46
C ASP A 342 -21.48 25.67 -0.14
N GLY A 343 -20.85 26.71 0.40
CA GLY A 343 -19.51 27.19 0.02
C GLY A 343 -18.37 26.53 0.81
N SER A 344 -18.65 25.52 1.64
CA SER A 344 -17.65 24.83 2.47
C SER A 344 -16.54 24.17 1.63
N ALA A 345 -16.87 23.63 0.46
CA ALA A 345 -15.89 23.05 -0.46
C ALA A 345 -14.87 24.10 -0.98
N GLU A 346 -15.33 25.31 -1.30
CA GLU A 346 -14.47 26.42 -1.74
C GLU A 346 -13.55 26.90 -0.61
N ASP A 347 -14.02 26.86 0.65
CA ASP A 347 -13.20 27.18 1.83
C ASP A 347 -12.15 26.09 2.11
N MET A 348 -12.56 24.83 2.00
CA MET A 348 -11.70 23.66 2.20
C MET A 348 -10.55 23.62 1.19
N LEU A 349 -10.80 23.85 -0.10
CA LEU A 349 -9.74 23.88 -1.11
C LEU A 349 -8.76 25.05 -0.93
N ARG A 350 -9.24 26.22 -0.48
CA ARG A 350 -8.37 27.35 -0.09
C ARG A 350 -7.50 26.99 1.11
N TRP A 351 -8.08 26.29 2.09
CA TRP A 351 -7.32 25.78 3.22
C TRP A 351 -6.27 24.76 2.78
N VAL A 352 -6.60 23.82 1.90
CA VAL A 352 -5.64 22.85 1.33
C VAL A 352 -4.49 23.57 0.63
N HIS A 353 -4.78 24.58 -0.19
CA HIS A 353 -3.74 25.38 -0.84
C HIS A 353 -2.82 26.07 0.18
N HIS A 354 -3.40 26.73 1.19
CA HIS A 354 -2.63 27.38 2.25
C HIS A 354 -1.81 26.38 3.08
N PHE A 355 -2.40 25.23 3.41
CA PHE A 355 -1.75 24.15 4.15
C PHE A 355 -0.55 23.58 3.39
N LEU A 356 -0.67 23.35 2.09
CA LEU A 356 0.45 22.85 1.27
C LEU A 356 1.53 23.92 1.02
N ALA A 357 1.16 25.20 1.08
CA ALA A 357 2.09 26.33 0.91
C ALA A 357 2.72 26.83 2.22
N SER A 358 2.37 26.25 3.37
CA SER A 358 2.96 26.65 4.66
C SER A 358 4.38 26.09 4.81
N ASP A 359 5.14 26.68 5.74
CA ASP A 359 6.49 26.20 6.11
C ASP A 359 6.55 25.93 7.62
N PRO A 360 6.13 24.73 8.08
CA PRO A 360 6.20 24.34 9.48
C PRO A 360 7.59 23.82 9.88
N GLY A 361 8.61 23.94 9.01
CA GLY A 361 9.94 23.38 9.24
C GLY A 361 10.03 21.87 9.04
N PHE A 362 9.07 21.27 8.33
CA PHE A 362 9.09 19.87 7.88
C PHE A 362 8.32 19.71 6.56
N THR A 363 8.64 18.66 5.80
CA THR A 363 7.98 18.34 4.53
C THR A 363 6.50 18.04 4.73
N ILE A 364 5.64 18.61 3.88
CA ILE A 364 4.19 18.46 3.96
C ILE A 364 3.69 17.39 2.99
N ALA A 365 3.83 17.57 1.69
CA ALA A 365 3.24 16.64 0.72
C ALA A 365 4.04 15.34 0.61
N ALA A 366 3.34 14.22 0.36
CA ALA A 366 3.98 12.91 0.27
C ALA A 366 4.97 12.82 -0.90
N GLU A 367 4.64 13.45 -2.02
CA GLU A 367 5.46 13.53 -3.22
C GLU A 367 6.73 14.39 -3.08
N ASP A 368 6.76 15.26 -2.08
CA ASP A 368 7.93 16.10 -1.78
C ASP A 368 8.82 15.44 -0.69
N SER A 369 8.43 14.25 -0.20
CA SER A 369 9.07 13.56 0.94
C SER A 369 9.84 12.31 0.51
N ALA A 370 11.09 12.16 0.97
CA ALA A 370 11.93 11.01 0.63
C ALA A 370 12.73 10.51 1.83
N GLY A 371 13.29 9.31 1.73
CA GLY A 371 14.14 8.73 2.78
C GLY A 371 13.43 8.69 4.13
N ARG A 372 13.91 9.48 5.09
CA ARG A 372 13.35 9.57 6.46
C ARG A 372 12.36 10.73 6.68
N ASP A 373 12.01 11.47 5.63
CA ASP A 373 11.04 12.57 5.76
C ASP A 373 9.63 12.01 6.01
N GLY A 374 8.96 12.42 7.08
CA GLY A 374 7.52 12.21 7.20
C GLY A 374 6.72 13.12 6.25
N TYR A 375 5.40 12.93 6.19
CA TYR A 375 4.49 13.77 5.41
C TYR A 375 3.14 14.00 6.13
N SER A 376 2.35 14.93 5.58
CA SER A 376 1.03 15.34 6.02
C SER A 376 0.16 15.62 4.78
N GLN A 377 -0.58 14.61 4.32
CA GLN A 377 -1.24 14.61 3.02
C GLN A 377 -2.76 14.76 3.17
N PRO A 378 -3.38 15.88 2.76
CA PRO A 378 -4.82 15.97 2.58
C PRO A 378 -5.22 15.07 1.41
N PHE A 379 -6.01 14.03 1.66
CA PHE A 379 -6.24 12.99 0.64
C PHE A 379 -7.71 12.70 0.37
N ARG A 380 -8.60 12.85 1.35
CA ARG A 380 -10.02 12.51 1.16
C ARG A 380 -10.94 13.59 1.70
N ALA A 381 -11.87 14.06 0.87
CA ALA A 381 -12.91 14.99 1.30
C ALA A 381 -14.32 14.45 1.00
N ARG A 382 -15.19 14.47 2.02
CA ARG A 382 -16.55 13.92 1.98
C ARG A 382 -17.56 14.96 2.47
N PRO A 383 -18.64 15.24 1.71
CA PRO A 383 -19.73 16.06 2.20
C PRO A 383 -20.41 15.45 3.43
N LEU A 384 -20.83 16.31 4.36
CA LEU A 384 -21.55 15.89 5.57
C LEU A 384 -23.07 15.92 5.35
N PRO A 385 -23.84 15.01 5.99
CA PRO A 385 -25.31 14.99 5.87
C PRO A 385 -25.99 16.30 6.29
N GLU A 386 -25.48 16.95 7.32
CA GLU A 386 -25.95 18.23 7.86
C GLU A 386 -25.47 19.47 7.07
N GLY A 387 -24.71 19.26 5.99
CA GLY A 387 -24.00 20.30 5.26
C GLY A 387 -22.58 20.51 5.79
N GLY A 388 -21.70 21.07 4.96
CA GLY A 388 -20.27 21.12 5.22
C GLY A 388 -19.51 19.97 4.58
N VAL A 389 -18.20 19.96 4.79
CA VAL A 389 -17.27 18.96 4.24
C VAL A 389 -16.29 18.54 5.34
N ARG A 390 -16.03 17.23 5.43
CA ARG A 390 -14.90 16.71 6.20
C ARG A 390 -13.73 16.44 5.27
N LEU A 391 -12.55 16.94 5.63
CA LEU A 391 -11.27 16.66 4.98
C LEU A 391 -10.40 15.78 5.89
N ASP A 392 -10.02 14.61 5.42
CA ASP A 392 -9.10 13.70 6.10
C ASP A 392 -7.65 13.98 5.61
N VAL A 393 -6.73 14.12 6.57
CA VAL A 393 -5.30 14.35 6.37
C VAL A 393 -4.52 13.17 6.96
N ARG A 394 -3.70 12.51 6.13
CA ARG A 394 -2.83 11.40 6.52
C ARG A 394 -1.52 11.94 7.05
N LEU A 395 -1.15 11.55 8.28
CA LEU A 395 0.06 12.04 8.96
C LEU A 395 1.01 10.86 9.21
N ARG A 396 2.27 11.01 8.78
CA ARG A 396 3.30 9.97 8.89
C ARG A 396 4.61 10.58 9.34
N ASP A 397 5.29 9.95 10.29
CA ASP A 397 6.67 10.29 10.64
C ASP A 397 7.38 9.14 11.39
N PHE A 398 8.67 8.93 11.15
CA PHE A 398 9.44 7.90 11.87
C PHE A 398 9.64 8.28 13.35
N ASP A 399 9.63 9.57 13.64
CA ASP A 399 9.81 10.14 14.97
C ASP A 399 8.43 10.50 15.57
N PRO A 400 8.06 9.94 16.74
CA PRO A 400 6.76 10.20 17.35
C PRO A 400 6.57 11.67 17.75
N ASP A 401 7.63 12.40 18.09
CA ASP A 401 7.55 13.82 18.43
C ASP A 401 7.33 14.67 17.18
N ARG A 402 7.92 14.28 16.04
CA ARG A 402 7.61 14.94 14.76
C ARG A 402 6.19 14.65 14.28
N LEU A 403 5.69 13.44 14.50
CA LEU A 403 4.27 13.14 14.28
C LEU A 403 3.36 14.06 15.12
N ASN A 404 3.71 14.30 16.38
CA ASN A 404 2.98 15.24 17.24
C ASN A 404 3.02 16.68 16.70
N ARG A 405 4.17 17.13 16.17
CA ARG A 405 4.27 18.45 15.51
C ARG A 405 3.39 18.55 14.27
N ARG A 406 3.27 17.48 13.49
CA ARG A 406 2.37 17.42 12.33
C ARG A 406 0.90 17.54 12.73
N ILE A 407 0.50 16.85 13.80
CA ILE A 407 -0.85 16.98 14.39
C ILE A 407 -1.09 18.44 14.81
N ALA A 408 -0.17 19.01 15.58
CA ALA A 408 -0.28 20.40 16.05
C ALA A 408 -0.32 21.42 14.90
N HIS A 409 0.35 21.15 13.77
CA HIS A 409 0.28 21.99 12.58
C HIS A 409 -1.11 21.96 11.94
N VAL A 410 -1.74 20.78 11.82
CA VAL A 410 -3.12 20.67 11.32
C VAL A 410 -4.08 21.41 12.25
N GLU A 411 -3.99 21.18 13.57
CA GLU A 411 -4.83 21.84 14.57
C GLU A 411 -4.65 23.37 14.55
N GLY A 412 -3.40 23.84 14.45
CA GLY A 412 -3.09 25.26 14.38
C GLY A 412 -3.67 25.95 13.14
N LEU A 413 -3.58 25.31 11.97
CA LEU A 413 -4.15 25.85 10.72
C LEU A 413 -5.67 25.68 10.61
N ALA A 414 -6.27 24.72 11.32
CA ALA A 414 -7.71 24.54 11.35
C ALA A 414 -8.43 25.74 12.00
N GLY A 415 -7.78 26.38 12.98
CA GLY A 415 -8.35 27.49 13.75
C GLY A 415 -9.51 27.02 14.63
N GLU A 416 -10.68 27.64 14.49
CA GLU A 416 -11.89 27.26 15.25
C GLU A 416 -12.62 26.03 14.66
N ARG A 417 -12.15 25.49 13.52
CA ARG A 417 -12.76 24.32 12.88
C ARG A 417 -12.56 23.07 13.74
N PRO A 418 -13.58 22.20 13.91
CA PRO A 418 -13.40 20.95 14.63
C PRO A 418 -12.35 20.06 13.96
N VAL A 419 -11.44 19.52 14.77
CA VAL A 419 -10.43 18.55 14.36
C VAL A 419 -10.56 17.29 15.21
N GLU A 420 -10.60 16.13 14.56
CA GLU A 420 -10.57 14.83 15.20
C GLU A 420 -9.28 14.10 14.81
N VAL A 421 -8.52 13.62 15.79
CA VAL A 421 -7.26 12.91 15.55
C VAL A 421 -7.37 11.47 16.00
N LYS A 422 -7.04 10.54 15.10
CA LYS A 422 -6.95 9.10 15.38
C LYS A 422 -5.53 8.62 15.11
N ARG A 423 -4.86 8.07 16.13
CA ARG A 423 -3.59 7.34 15.93
C ARG A 423 -3.87 5.98 15.30
N GLN A 424 -2.96 5.51 14.45
CA GLN A 424 -3.13 4.28 13.69
C GLN A 424 -2.15 3.20 14.19
N TYR A 425 -0.84 3.37 13.97
CA TYR A 425 0.20 2.42 14.38
C TYR A 425 1.48 3.17 14.81
N VAL A 426 2.38 2.46 15.49
CA VAL A 426 3.68 2.99 15.92
C VAL A 426 4.84 2.38 15.12
N ASN A 427 6.02 2.98 15.24
CA ASN A 427 7.25 2.47 14.63
C ASN A 427 7.77 1.23 15.39
N MET A 428 7.99 0.12 14.69
CA MET A 428 8.52 -1.14 15.21
C MET A 428 10.01 -1.09 15.59
N GLY A 429 10.74 -0.10 15.07
CA GLY A 429 12.19 0.08 15.19
C GLY A 429 12.76 -0.09 16.59
N PRO A 430 12.25 0.62 17.61
CA PRO A 430 12.73 0.49 18.99
C PRO A 430 12.70 -0.95 19.51
N GLN A 431 11.69 -1.73 19.15
CA GLN A 431 11.55 -3.13 19.59
C GLN A 431 12.45 -4.07 18.77
N LEU A 432 12.56 -3.86 17.45
CA LEU A 432 13.42 -4.69 16.60
C LEU A 432 14.92 -4.46 16.85
N ALA A 433 15.31 -3.29 17.36
CA ALA A 433 16.70 -3.00 17.72
C ALA A 433 17.28 -3.98 18.76
N GLU A 434 16.43 -4.60 19.59
CA GLU A 434 16.82 -5.63 20.56
C GLU A 434 17.03 -7.02 19.93
N HIS A 435 16.68 -7.18 18.64
CA HIS A 435 16.68 -8.44 17.92
C HIS A 435 17.40 -8.37 16.54
N PRO A 436 18.67 -7.93 16.48
CA PRO A 436 19.39 -7.75 15.21
C PRO A 436 19.52 -9.03 14.38
N GLY A 437 19.49 -10.20 15.04
CA GLY A 437 19.59 -11.51 14.40
C GLY A 437 18.52 -11.80 13.33
N LEU A 438 17.34 -11.17 13.41
CA LEU A 438 16.29 -11.25 12.38
C LEU A 438 16.78 -10.69 11.04
N ALA A 439 17.24 -9.44 11.05
CA ALA A 439 17.73 -8.78 9.85
C ALA A 439 19.02 -9.41 9.34
N GLU A 440 19.90 -9.82 10.26
CA GLU A 440 21.14 -10.51 9.90
C GLU A 440 20.90 -11.86 9.22
N ALA A 441 19.88 -12.62 9.65
CA ALA A 441 19.51 -13.88 9.00
C ALA A 441 19.03 -13.65 7.56
N ALA A 442 18.13 -12.68 7.37
CA ALA A 442 17.67 -12.29 6.04
C ALA A 442 18.83 -11.79 5.14
N ALA A 443 19.78 -11.04 5.68
CA ALA A 443 20.95 -10.57 4.94
C ALA A 443 21.92 -11.72 4.56
N ARG A 444 22.20 -12.65 5.50
CA ARG A 444 23.00 -13.85 5.20
C ARG A 444 22.35 -14.71 4.13
N ALA A 445 21.03 -14.89 4.21
CA ALA A 445 20.25 -15.59 3.22
C ALA A 445 20.34 -14.93 1.84
N GLY A 446 20.33 -13.60 1.78
CA GLY A 446 20.50 -12.84 0.54
C GLY A 446 21.84 -13.13 -0.12
N ALA A 447 22.93 -13.04 0.67
CA ALA A 447 24.27 -13.37 0.20
C ALA A 447 24.37 -14.83 -0.29
N ALA A 448 23.73 -15.78 0.40
CA ALA A 448 23.69 -17.19 -0.02
C ALA A 448 22.86 -17.42 -1.31
N ALA A 449 21.81 -16.63 -1.52
CA ALA A 449 20.96 -16.67 -2.72
C ALA A 449 21.55 -15.86 -3.90
N GLY A 450 22.67 -15.16 -3.70
CA GLY A 450 23.31 -14.34 -4.73
C GLY A 450 22.58 -13.01 -5.00
N VAL A 451 21.78 -12.53 -4.06
CA VAL A 451 21.03 -11.26 -4.16
C VAL A 451 21.57 -10.24 -3.17
N ALA A 452 21.60 -8.97 -3.57
CA ALA A 452 22.04 -7.89 -2.70
C ALA A 452 20.86 -7.39 -1.85
N THR A 453 20.90 -7.67 -0.55
CA THR A 453 19.88 -7.20 0.40
C THR A 453 20.22 -5.82 0.96
N VAL A 454 19.19 -5.05 1.28
CA VAL A 454 19.33 -3.74 1.94
C VAL A 454 18.47 -3.67 3.20
N VAL A 455 19.06 -3.32 4.34
CA VAL A 455 18.31 -3.04 5.56
C VAL A 455 17.91 -1.56 5.56
N GLN A 456 16.62 -1.26 5.54
CA GLN A 456 16.12 0.12 5.44
C GLN A 456 14.74 0.29 6.08
N PRO A 457 14.38 1.49 6.55
CA PRO A 457 13.03 1.76 7.01
C PRO A 457 11.99 1.66 5.88
N ILE A 458 10.78 1.20 6.18
CA ILE A 458 9.63 1.28 5.27
C ILE A 458 8.81 2.55 5.55
N ARG A 459 8.37 3.21 4.49
CA ARG A 459 7.57 4.44 4.55
C ARG A 459 6.06 4.14 4.60
N GLY A 460 5.68 3.16 5.42
CA GLY A 460 4.32 2.65 5.58
C GLY A 460 4.10 2.09 6.99
N GLY A 461 3.04 1.29 7.17
CA GLY A 461 2.86 0.39 8.31
C GLY A 461 3.09 -1.04 7.85
N THR A 462 3.13 -2.00 8.77
CA THR A 462 3.25 -3.43 8.44
C THR A 462 2.31 -4.30 9.29
N GLY A 463 1.40 -3.68 10.06
CA GLY A 463 0.41 -4.35 10.92
C GLY A 463 0.98 -5.33 11.95
N VAL A 464 2.18 -5.06 12.49
CA VAL A 464 2.88 -5.98 13.41
C VAL A 464 2.68 -5.64 14.90
N ASP A 465 2.05 -4.51 15.24
CA ASP A 465 1.91 -4.01 16.61
C ASP A 465 1.36 -5.07 17.59
N PRO A 466 0.31 -5.87 17.26
CA PRO A 466 -0.21 -6.88 18.17
C PRO A 466 0.78 -8.00 18.50
N PHE A 467 1.69 -8.34 17.58
CA PHE A 467 2.72 -9.36 17.77
C PHE A 467 3.89 -8.86 18.61
N LEU A 468 4.30 -7.61 18.36
CA LEU A 468 5.32 -6.93 19.16
C LEU A 468 4.87 -6.80 20.63
N ALA A 469 3.58 -6.52 20.86
CA ALA A 469 2.99 -6.51 22.20
C ALA A 469 3.02 -7.87 22.91
N ARG A 470 3.16 -8.98 22.15
CA ARG A 470 3.36 -10.34 22.68
C ARG A 470 4.83 -10.76 22.74
N GLY A 471 5.77 -9.84 22.48
CA GLY A 471 7.20 -10.13 22.48
C GLY A 471 7.67 -10.94 21.28
N ILE A 472 6.93 -10.91 20.17
CA ILE A 472 7.30 -11.57 18.91
C ILE A 472 7.81 -10.50 17.94
N PRO A 473 9.14 -10.30 17.84
CA PRO A 473 9.72 -9.42 16.84
C PRO A 473 9.49 -9.96 15.43
N ILE A 474 8.98 -9.08 14.56
CA ILE A 474 8.68 -9.37 13.15
C ILE A 474 9.34 -8.30 12.29
N ALA A 475 10.23 -8.73 11.40
CA ALA A 475 10.80 -7.85 10.35
C ALA A 475 9.96 -7.95 9.06
N ASN A 476 10.02 -6.94 8.20
CA ASN A 476 9.39 -7.01 6.88
C ASN A 476 10.41 -7.36 5.80
N LEU A 477 10.01 -8.15 4.81
CA LEU A 477 10.83 -8.53 3.67
C LEU A 477 10.20 -8.00 2.38
N GLY A 478 11.04 -7.43 1.53
CA GLY A 478 10.69 -7.01 0.17
C GLY A 478 10.08 -8.13 -0.65
N THR A 479 9.18 -7.77 -1.56
CA THR A 479 8.54 -8.70 -2.51
C THR A 479 8.99 -8.46 -3.95
N GLY A 480 9.45 -7.25 -4.28
CA GLY A 480 10.08 -6.92 -5.55
C GLY A 480 9.11 -6.52 -6.66
N TYR A 481 8.20 -5.60 -6.38
CA TYR A 481 7.32 -5.00 -7.39
C TYR A 481 7.50 -3.48 -7.47
N PHE A 482 6.91 -2.87 -8.51
CA PHE A 482 6.88 -1.42 -8.74
C PHE A 482 5.44 -0.92 -8.65
N ALA A 483 5.30 0.33 -8.17
CA ALA A 483 4.04 1.07 -8.07
C ALA A 483 2.91 0.40 -7.27
N PRO A 484 3.10 0.14 -5.95
CA PRO A 484 2.05 -0.41 -5.09
C PRO A 484 0.75 0.37 -5.18
N GLU A 485 -0.35 -0.36 -5.10
CA GLU A 485 -1.73 0.13 -5.07
C GLU A 485 -2.10 1.00 -6.29
N SER A 486 -1.38 0.83 -7.41
CA SER A 486 -1.58 1.64 -8.62
C SER A 486 -1.92 0.78 -9.84
N GLU A 487 -2.62 1.38 -10.81
CA GLU A 487 -2.77 0.82 -12.14
C GLU A 487 -1.43 0.54 -12.88
N LYS A 488 -0.33 1.06 -12.34
CA LYS A 488 1.04 0.88 -12.84
C LYS A 488 1.76 -0.35 -12.25
N GLU A 489 1.11 -1.10 -11.35
CA GLU A 489 1.70 -2.26 -10.67
C GLU A 489 2.37 -3.22 -11.67
N LEU A 490 3.60 -3.65 -11.37
CA LEU A 490 4.30 -4.68 -12.11
C LEU A 490 5.40 -5.35 -11.27
N THR A 491 5.78 -6.56 -11.65
CA THR A 491 7.00 -7.23 -11.19
C THR A 491 7.72 -7.85 -12.40
N SER A 492 8.63 -8.79 -12.18
CA SER A 492 9.26 -9.56 -13.26
C SER A 492 9.52 -11.00 -12.86
N LEU A 493 9.64 -11.86 -13.86
CA LEU A 493 9.95 -13.28 -13.68
C LEU A 493 11.25 -13.50 -12.89
N GLU A 494 12.27 -12.70 -13.17
CA GLU A 494 13.58 -12.75 -12.52
C GLU A 494 13.49 -12.34 -11.05
N MET A 495 12.70 -11.31 -10.73
CA MET A 495 12.45 -10.89 -9.34
C MET A 495 11.73 -12.00 -8.57
N MET A 496 10.73 -12.63 -9.19
CA MET A 496 10.00 -13.73 -8.57
C MET A 496 10.89 -14.94 -8.29
N ALA A 497 11.72 -15.35 -9.25
CA ALA A 497 12.67 -16.44 -9.06
C ALA A 497 13.71 -16.12 -7.98
N GLY A 498 14.22 -14.89 -7.95
CA GLY A 498 15.18 -14.44 -6.95
C GLY A 498 14.60 -14.40 -5.53
N HIS A 499 13.34 -13.97 -5.36
CA HIS A 499 12.67 -14.00 -4.04
C HIS A 499 12.42 -15.43 -3.56
N ALA A 500 11.98 -16.33 -4.45
CA ALA A 500 11.83 -17.74 -4.10
C ALA A 500 13.15 -18.34 -3.57
N ARG A 501 14.29 -18.04 -4.22
CA ARG A 501 15.62 -18.42 -3.72
C ARG A 501 15.94 -17.83 -2.37
N TRP A 502 15.68 -16.54 -2.20
CA TRP A 502 15.99 -15.82 -0.97
C TRP A 502 15.21 -16.38 0.22
N LEU A 503 13.90 -16.62 0.07
CA LEU A 503 13.08 -17.25 1.11
C LEU A 503 13.57 -18.67 1.45
N LEU A 504 13.93 -19.49 0.46
CA LEU A 504 14.49 -20.81 0.72
C LEU A 504 15.82 -20.75 1.47
N ALA A 505 16.70 -19.82 1.09
CA ALA A 505 17.97 -19.59 1.77
C ALA A 505 17.76 -19.10 3.22
N LEU A 506 16.74 -18.27 3.46
CA LEU A 506 16.38 -17.79 4.80
C LEU A 506 15.87 -18.92 5.67
N ILE A 507 14.98 -19.77 5.14
CA ILE A 507 14.47 -20.93 5.86
C ILE A 507 15.61 -21.90 6.23
N ALA A 508 16.58 -22.10 5.33
CA ALA A 508 17.76 -22.91 5.59
C ALA A 508 18.68 -22.26 6.66
N ASP A 509 18.95 -20.95 6.57
CA ASP A 509 19.74 -20.23 7.58
C ASP A 509 19.08 -20.32 8.96
N LEU A 510 17.76 -20.18 9.05
CA LEU A 510 17.02 -20.27 10.31
C LEU A 510 17.01 -21.68 10.89
N ALA A 511 17.14 -22.73 10.07
CA ALA A 511 17.32 -24.09 10.57
C ALA A 511 18.65 -24.25 11.33
N GLU A 512 19.69 -23.54 10.89
CA GLU A 512 21.05 -23.63 11.45
C GLU A 512 21.33 -22.58 12.53
N HIS A 513 20.78 -21.38 12.40
CA HIS A 513 21.12 -20.22 13.21
C HIS A 513 19.92 -19.61 13.94
N GLY A 514 18.70 -20.06 13.65
CA GLY A 514 17.47 -19.54 14.27
C GLY A 514 17.40 -19.78 15.78
N PRO A 515 16.45 -19.11 16.47
CA PRO A 515 16.23 -19.27 17.90
C PRO A 515 15.95 -20.75 18.24
N LYS A 516 16.50 -21.21 19.37
CA LYS A 516 16.20 -22.56 19.88
C LYS A 516 14.81 -22.57 20.53
N ALA A 517 14.14 -23.71 20.47
CA ALA A 517 12.96 -23.93 21.29
C ALA A 517 13.34 -23.93 22.78
N ASP A 518 12.47 -23.42 23.64
CA ASP A 518 12.72 -23.44 25.09
C ASP A 518 12.76 -24.89 25.59
N ALA A 519 13.72 -25.21 26.45
CA ALA A 519 13.91 -26.55 27.00
C ALA A 519 12.80 -27.00 27.99
N SER A 520 11.75 -26.19 28.19
CA SER A 520 10.76 -26.36 29.29
C SER A 520 9.32 -26.56 28.84
N ALA A 521 9.07 -27.06 27.63
CA ALA A 521 7.75 -27.50 27.19
C ALA A 521 7.81 -28.98 26.74
N SER A 522 8.16 -29.86 27.69
CA SER A 522 8.03 -31.32 27.56
C SER A 522 7.00 -31.86 28.53
#